data_AF-A0A7R7GIH7-F1
#
_entry.id   AF-A0A7R7GIH7-F1
#
_cell.length_a   1.000
_cell.length_b   1.000
_cell.length_c   1.000
_cell.angle_alpha   90.00
_cell.angle_beta   90.00
_cell.angle_gamma   90.00
#
_symmetry.space_group_name_H-M   'P 1'
#
loop_
_entity.id
_entity.type
_entity.pdbx_description
1 polymer ?
#
loop_
_entity_poly.entity_id
_entity_poly.type
_entity_poly.pdbx_seq_one_letter_code
_entity_poly.pdbx_strand_id
1 'polypeptide(L)'
;MLHARLTRTLRRPALTLLVPMLFLLTACGSGLSGKYADEMGIMEYEFDSDGTVYMNAMGTRVAGEYEIDDNNVIVHGPHGNLVFERKDDQLVGPMGLILSRRD
;
A
#
# COMPACT_ATOMS: atom_id res chain seq x y z
N MET A 1 24.28 7.15 75.19
CA MET A 1 24.04 8.53 74.68
C MET A 1 23.30 8.43 73.36
N LEU A 2 22.20 9.19 73.24
CA LEU A 2 21.48 9.67 72.05
C LEU A 2 20.97 8.70 70.96
N HIS A 3 19.62 8.69 70.83
CA HIS A 3 18.77 8.87 69.64
C HIS A 3 19.24 8.28 68.27
N ALA A 4 18.43 7.63 67.44
CA ALA A 4 17.03 7.91 67.13
C ALA A 4 16.41 6.75 66.33
N ARG A 5 15.11 6.51 66.53
CA ARG A 5 14.26 5.81 65.56
C ARG A 5 14.01 6.77 64.39
N LEU A 6 14.23 6.34 63.14
CA LEU A 6 13.71 7.04 61.96
C LEU A 6 13.20 6.02 60.92
N THR A 7 11.86 5.97 60.87
CA THR A 7 11.02 6.05 59.67
C THR A 7 11.31 5.13 58.47
N ARG A 8 10.40 4.16 58.31
CA ARG A 8 9.68 3.80 57.07
C ARG A 8 10.13 4.58 55.82
N THR A 9 10.52 3.85 54.77
CA THR A 9 9.84 3.95 53.47
C THR A 9 10.11 2.67 52.67
N LEU A 10 9.02 1.94 52.40
CA LEU A 10 8.95 0.90 51.37
C LEU A 10 9.46 1.50 50.06
N ARG A 11 10.57 0.95 49.53
CA ARG A 11 11.03 1.25 48.19
C ARG A 11 10.04 0.67 47.19
N ARG A 12 9.23 1.56 46.62
CA ARG A 12 8.26 1.33 45.55
C ARG A 12 8.94 0.57 44.39
N PRO A 13 8.51 -0.64 44.01
CA PRO A 13 8.81 -1.20 42.69
C PRO A 13 7.84 -0.57 41.70
N ALA A 14 7.98 0.74 41.50
CA ALA A 14 7.32 1.44 40.42
C ALA A 14 8.41 1.69 39.38
N LEU A 15 8.09 1.44 38.12
CA LEU A 15 8.91 1.76 36.94
C LEU A 15 9.84 0.63 36.46
N THR A 16 9.29 -0.35 35.73
CA THR A 16 9.86 -0.86 34.45
C THR A 16 9.08 -2.11 34.01
N LEU A 17 7.88 -1.93 33.46
CA LEU A 17 7.34 -2.84 32.43
C LEU A 17 6.11 -2.22 31.75
N LEU A 18 6.21 -0.96 31.33
CA LEU A 18 5.20 -0.35 30.48
C LEU A 18 5.70 -0.46 29.02
N VAL A 19 5.13 -1.41 28.30
CA VAL A 19 4.69 -1.35 26.89
C VAL A 19 5.48 -0.38 25.99
N PRO A 20 6.14 -0.92 24.96
CA PRO A 20 5.57 -0.67 23.64
C PRO A 20 5.50 -1.96 22.85
N MET A 21 4.38 -2.67 22.98
CA MET A 21 3.85 -3.46 21.88
C MET A 21 3.29 -2.44 20.88
N LEU A 22 4.21 -1.72 20.24
CA LEU A 22 3.92 -0.72 19.24
C LEU A 22 3.25 -1.48 18.11
N PHE A 23 1.97 -1.17 17.92
CA PHE A 23 1.15 -1.49 16.78
C PHE A 23 2.00 -1.81 15.55
N LEU A 24 1.95 -3.07 15.14
CA LEU A 24 2.12 -3.44 13.74
C LEU A 24 1.07 -2.64 12.99
N LEU A 25 1.40 -1.41 12.58
CA LEU A 25 0.71 -0.74 11.49
C LEU A 25 0.97 -1.64 10.28
N THR A 26 0.13 -2.65 10.13
CA THR A 26 -0.11 -3.22 8.81
C THR A 26 -0.57 -2.02 8.00
N ALA A 27 0.33 -1.44 7.23
CA ALA A 27 -0.03 -0.66 6.07
C ALA A 27 -0.75 -1.64 5.14
N CYS A 28 -1.99 -1.97 5.51
CA CYS A 28 -2.96 -2.57 4.62
C CYS A 28 -3.42 -1.39 3.75
N GLY A 29 -2.49 -0.86 2.95
CA GLY A 29 -2.88 -0.14 1.76
C GLY A 29 -3.66 -1.18 0.96
N SER A 30 -4.95 -0.95 0.78
CA SER A 30 -5.79 -1.82 -0.03
C SER A 30 -5.27 -1.73 -1.47
N GLY A 31 -4.30 -2.57 -1.80
CA GLY A 31 -3.74 -2.68 -3.14
C GLY A 31 -4.82 -3.04 -4.15
N LEU A 32 -4.53 -2.79 -5.41
CA LEU A 32 -5.34 -3.27 -6.52
C LEU A 32 -4.94 -4.72 -6.81
N SER A 33 -5.92 -5.57 -7.11
CA SER A 33 -5.65 -6.93 -7.55
C SER A 33 -6.47 -7.29 -8.77
N GLY A 34 -5.87 -8.00 -9.72
CA GLY A 34 -6.58 -8.57 -10.86
C GLY A 34 -6.19 -7.99 -12.20
N LYS A 35 -6.90 -8.42 -13.23
CA LYS A 35 -6.56 -8.15 -14.63
C LYS A 35 -7.47 -7.10 -15.23
N TYR A 36 -6.86 -6.11 -15.86
CA TYR A 36 -7.52 -5.01 -16.54
C TYR A 36 -7.03 -4.97 -17.98
N ALA A 37 -7.94 -4.81 -18.93
CA ALA A 37 -7.55 -4.71 -20.33
C ALA A 37 -8.40 -3.69 -21.08
N ASP A 38 -7.81 -3.10 -22.12
CA ASP A 38 -8.58 -2.31 -23.08
C ASP A 38 -9.60 -3.18 -23.82
N GLU A 39 -10.53 -2.56 -24.54
CA GLU A 39 -11.61 -3.26 -25.22
C GLU A 39 -11.08 -4.35 -26.17
N MET A 40 -10.01 -4.04 -26.90
CA MET A 40 -9.40 -4.91 -27.90
C MET A 40 -8.46 -5.98 -27.33
N GLY A 41 -8.07 -5.90 -26.06
CA GLY A 41 -7.08 -6.79 -25.44
C GLY A 41 -5.65 -6.55 -25.96
N ILE A 42 -5.37 -5.36 -26.51
CA ILE A 42 -4.03 -4.98 -26.97
C ILE A 42 -3.16 -4.58 -25.78
N MET A 43 -3.77 -3.91 -24.81
CA MET A 43 -3.15 -3.44 -23.58
C MET A 43 -3.77 -4.18 -22.40
N GLU A 44 -2.95 -4.90 -21.63
CA GLU A 44 -3.37 -5.59 -20.41
C GLU A 44 -2.48 -5.21 -19.23
N TYR A 45 -3.09 -5.06 -18.06
CA TYR A 45 -2.45 -4.73 -16.79
C TYR A 45 -2.90 -5.76 -15.76
N GLU A 46 -1.96 -6.43 -15.12
CA GLU A 46 -2.22 -7.35 -14.01
C GLU A 46 -1.61 -6.75 -12.75
N PHE A 47 -2.46 -6.38 -11.80
CA PHE A 47 -2.07 -5.80 -10.53
C PHE A 47 -2.03 -6.88 -9.47
N ASP A 48 -0.94 -6.90 -8.70
CA ASP A 48 -0.85 -7.64 -7.45
C ASP A 48 -1.02 -6.67 -6.28
N SER A 49 -1.65 -7.15 -5.20
CA SER A 49 -1.94 -6.30 -4.03
C SER A 49 -0.71 -5.86 -3.25
N ASP A 50 0.48 -6.34 -3.63
CA ASP A 50 1.78 -5.99 -3.03
C ASP A 50 2.44 -4.74 -3.65
N GLY A 51 1.80 -4.12 -4.66
CA GLY A 51 2.33 -2.95 -5.36
C GLY A 51 3.00 -3.28 -6.70
N THR A 52 3.03 -4.55 -7.10
CA THR A 52 3.55 -4.97 -8.41
C THR A 52 2.48 -4.85 -9.50
N VAL A 53 2.87 -4.38 -10.68
CA VAL A 53 2.03 -4.40 -11.89
C VAL A 53 2.78 -5.02 -13.06
N TYR A 54 2.12 -5.92 -13.78
CA TYR A 54 2.61 -6.45 -15.05
C TYR A 54 1.84 -5.84 -16.21
N MET A 55 2.54 -5.15 -17.08
CA MET A 55 1.98 -4.53 -18.27
C MET A 55 2.30 -5.40 -19.48
N ASN A 56 1.28 -5.78 -20.24
CA ASN A 56 1.41 -6.50 -21.50
C ASN A 56 0.88 -5.62 -22.63
N ALA A 57 1.74 -5.31 -23.59
CA ALA A 57 1.38 -4.60 -24.80
C ALA A 57 1.82 -5.42 -26.01
N MET A 58 0.87 -5.89 -26.81
CA MET A 58 1.13 -6.66 -28.04
C MET A 58 2.11 -7.84 -27.83
N GLY A 59 1.99 -8.55 -26.70
CA GLY A 59 2.82 -9.71 -26.36
C GLY A 59 4.17 -9.37 -25.71
N THR A 60 4.50 -8.08 -25.53
CA THR A 60 5.63 -7.66 -24.71
C THR A 60 5.16 -7.44 -23.27
N ARG A 61 5.68 -8.25 -22.34
CA ARG A 61 5.35 -8.16 -20.92
C ARG A 61 6.49 -7.54 -20.12
N VAL A 62 6.19 -6.51 -19.35
CA VAL A 62 7.14 -5.83 -18.46
C VAL A 62 6.55 -5.74 -17.05
N ALA A 63 7.40 -5.86 -16.04
CA ALA A 63 7.02 -5.64 -14.65
C ALA A 63 7.35 -4.20 -14.23
N GLY A 64 6.55 -3.65 -13.33
CA GLY A 64 6.73 -2.34 -12.74
C GLY A 64 6.07 -2.26 -11.37
N GLU A 65 6.09 -1.06 -10.81
CA GLU A 65 5.49 -0.75 -9.53
C GLU A 65 4.32 0.21 -9.74
N TYR A 66 3.34 0.13 -8.86
CA TYR A 66 2.26 1.10 -8.78
C TYR A 66 2.01 1.50 -7.33
N GLU A 67 1.43 2.69 -7.18
CA GLU A 67 0.87 3.15 -5.92
C GLU A 67 -0.58 3.59 -6.10
N ILE A 68 -1.31 3.63 -5.00
CA ILE A 68 -2.67 4.15 -4.96
C ILE A 68 -2.64 5.45 -4.16
N ASP A 69 -3.10 6.52 -4.79
CA ASP A 69 -3.31 7.84 -4.17
C ASP A 69 -4.77 8.24 -4.32
N ASP A 70 -5.53 8.13 -3.24
CA ASP A 70 -6.99 8.29 -3.23
C ASP A 70 -7.65 7.47 -4.36
N ASN A 71 -8.37 8.07 -5.29
CA ASN A 71 -8.97 7.34 -6.42
C ASN A 71 -8.01 7.05 -7.59
N ASN A 72 -6.76 7.47 -7.51
CA ASN A 72 -5.79 7.29 -8.59
C ASN A 72 -4.93 6.05 -8.38
N VAL A 73 -4.67 5.34 -9.48
CA VAL A 73 -3.63 4.30 -9.59
C VAL A 73 -2.51 4.89 -10.40
N ILE A 74 -1.35 5.06 -9.78
CA ILE A 74 -0.17 5.66 -10.37
C ILE A 74 0.79 4.53 -10.74
N VAL A 75 0.94 4.26 -12.02
CA VAL A 75 1.87 3.25 -12.53
C VAL A 75 3.19 3.93 -12.90
N HIS A 76 4.29 3.48 -12.32
CA HIS A 76 5.62 4.03 -12.57
C HIS A 76 6.22 3.45 -13.85
N GLY A 77 6.53 4.34 -14.80
CA GLY A 77 7.10 3.98 -16.09
C GLY A 77 8.43 4.68 -16.38
N PRO A 78 9.23 4.14 -17.30
CA PRO A 78 10.52 4.74 -17.70
C PRO A 78 10.38 6.11 -18.36
N HIS A 79 9.18 6.46 -18.84
CA HIS A 79 8.87 7.73 -19.49
C HIS A 79 8.03 8.67 -18.60
N GLY A 80 7.97 8.40 -17.30
CA GLY A 80 7.12 9.10 -16.35
C GLY A 80 5.96 8.23 -15.85
N ASN A 81 5.18 8.78 -14.92
CA ASN A 81 4.07 8.07 -14.30
C ASN A 81 2.82 8.14 -15.18
N LEU A 82 2.11 7.01 -15.32
CA LEU A 82 0.77 6.94 -15.86
C LEU A 82 -0.22 7.01 -14.69
N VAL A 83 -1.17 7.94 -14.77
CA VAL A 83 -2.20 8.10 -13.74
C VAL A 83 -3.51 7.60 -14.29
N PHE A 84 -4.10 6.61 -13.63
CA PHE A 84 -5.42 6.07 -13.94
C PHE A 84 -6.40 6.46 -12.84
N GLU A 85 -7.55 7.03 -13.21
CA GLU A 85 -8.67 7.25 -12.29
C GLU A 85 -9.49 5.97 -12.16
N ARG A 86 -9.78 5.53 -10.94
CA ARG A 86 -10.67 4.39 -10.67
C ARG A 86 -12.13 4.80 -10.80
N LYS A 87 -12.89 4.08 -11.62
CA LYS A 87 -14.35 4.21 -11.76
C LYS A 87 -14.98 2.84 -11.81
N ASP A 88 -15.65 2.47 -10.72
CA ASP A 88 -16.24 1.14 -10.56
C ASP A 88 -15.20 0.04 -10.87
N ASP A 89 -15.45 -0.79 -11.87
CA ASP A 89 -14.56 -1.86 -12.33
C ASP A 89 -13.63 -1.44 -13.50
N GLN A 90 -13.40 -0.13 -13.66
CA GLN A 90 -12.58 0.43 -14.73
C GLN A 90 -11.44 1.31 -14.20
N LEU A 91 -10.37 1.36 -14.99
CA LEU A 91 -9.27 2.31 -14.88
C LEU A 91 -9.27 3.22 -16.10
N VAL A 92 -9.46 4.52 -15.86
CA VAL A 92 -9.49 5.54 -16.92
C VAL A 92 -8.15 6.28 -16.93
N GLY A 93 -7.34 6.00 -17.95
CA GLY A 93 -6.02 6.56 -18.13
C GLY A 93 -5.97 7.77 -19.06
N PRO A 94 -4.75 8.27 -19.34
CA PRO A 94 -4.53 9.39 -20.24
C PRO A 94 -5.05 9.12 -21.66
N MET A 95 -5.36 10.20 -22.39
CA MET A 95 -5.78 10.15 -23.80
C MET A 95 -7.02 9.27 -24.09
N GLY A 96 -7.85 9.00 -23.08
CA GLY A 96 -9.06 8.20 -23.23
C GLY A 96 -8.83 6.69 -23.19
N LEU A 97 -7.67 6.23 -22.71
CA LEU A 97 -7.44 4.81 -22.43
C LEU A 97 -8.40 4.34 -21.34
N ILE A 98 -9.20 3.32 -21.63
CA ILE A 98 -10.10 2.69 -20.65
C ILE A 98 -9.68 1.23 -20.54
N LEU A 99 -9.36 0.79 -19.31
CA LEU A 99 -9.09 -0.61 -19.00
C LEU A 99 -10.23 -1.13 -18.13
N SER A 100 -10.93 -2.15 -18.61
CA SER A 100 -12.00 -2.81 -17.84
C SER A 100 -11.46 -4.06 -17.17
N ARG A 101 -11.92 -4.36 -15.95
CA ARG A 101 -11.63 -5.61 -15.25
C ARG A 101 -12.05 -6.81 -16.10
N ARG A 102 -11.24 -7.88 -16.10
CA ARG A 102 -11.41 -9.11 -16.90
C ARG A 102 -11.57 -10.37 -16.07
N ASP A 103 -11.42 -10.29 -14.76
CA ASP A 103 -11.52 -11.38 -13.78
C ASP A 103 -12.66 -11.21 -12.77
#